data_AF-A0A4Q4XK91-F1
#
_entry.id   AF-A0A4Q4XK91-F1
#
_cell.length_a   1.000
_cell.length_b   1.000
_cell.length_c   1.000
_cell.angle_alpha   90.00
_cell.angle_beta   90.00
_cell.angle_gamma   90.00
#
_symmetry.space_group_name_H-M   'P 1'
#
loop_
_entity.id
_entity.type
_entity.pdbx_description
1 polymer ?
#
loop_
_entity_poly.entity_id
_entity_poly.type
_entity_poly.pdbx_seq_one_letter_code
_entity_poly.pdbx_strand_id
1 'polypeptide(L)'
;MSTSTQATITPEPTAQQLQNKIKELKATVQQLTNEVMTAQQLGSRKMKPKKLQPYNGKGNIQSFLTQVRVYLRLEGLTDPANQIFAVAACLKGDALDWFEPTMKNFLENGESD
;
A
#
# COMPACT_ATOMS: atom_id res chain seq x y z
N MET A 1 -36.34 -27.22 48.85
CA MET A 1 -36.10 -26.23 47.78
C MET A 1 -34.67 -26.43 47.31
N SER A 2 -34.44 -27.24 46.27
CA SER A 2 -33.09 -27.55 45.79
C SER A 2 -32.95 -27.07 44.35
N THR A 3 -32.29 -25.93 44.17
CA THR A 3 -31.95 -25.39 42.85
C THR A 3 -30.72 -26.11 42.33
N SER A 4 -30.91 -26.93 41.30
CA SER A 4 -29.82 -27.55 40.56
C SER A 4 -29.36 -26.58 39.46
N THR A 5 -28.13 -26.11 39.56
CA THR A 5 -27.50 -25.23 38.57
C THR A 5 -27.05 -26.07 37.39
N GLN A 6 -27.78 -26.00 36.29
CA GLN A 6 -27.44 -26.67 35.04
C GLN A 6 -26.37 -25.83 34.31
N ALA A 7 -25.12 -26.27 34.37
CA ALA A 7 -24.05 -25.69 33.56
C ALA A 7 -24.32 -25.97 32.07
N THR A 8 -24.44 -24.92 31.28
CA THR A 8 -24.53 -25.00 29.81
C THR A 8 -23.20 -25.51 29.27
N ILE A 9 -23.15 -26.81 28.96
CA ILE A 9 -22.01 -27.46 28.32
C ILE A 9 -22.06 -27.08 26.84
N THR A 10 -21.19 -26.17 26.40
CA THR A 10 -20.94 -25.95 24.98
C THR A 10 -20.28 -27.22 24.43
N PRO A 11 -20.90 -27.96 23.49
CA PRO A 11 -20.30 -29.19 22.97
C PRO A 11 -19.03 -28.85 22.18
N GLU A 12 -17.91 -29.50 22.53
CA GLU A 12 -16.68 -29.43 21.74
C GLU A 12 -16.97 -29.90 20.30
N PRO A 13 -16.54 -29.13 19.28
CA PRO A 13 -16.71 -29.55 17.90
C PRO A 13 -15.95 -30.85 17.65
N THR A 14 -16.64 -31.84 17.08
CA THR A 14 -16.09 -33.18 16.85
C THR A 14 -14.87 -33.09 15.92
N ALA A 15 -13.88 -33.97 16.08
CA ALA A 15 -12.66 -33.99 15.25
C ALA A 15 -12.95 -33.97 13.73
N GLN A 16 -14.04 -34.60 13.29
CA GLN A 16 -14.52 -34.54 11.89
C GLN A 16 -14.99 -33.14 11.45
N GLN A 17 -15.68 -32.40 12.32
CA GLN A 17 -16.10 -31.02 12.03
C GLN A 17 -14.89 -30.10 11.86
N LEU A 18 -13.85 -30.31 12.66
CA LEU A 18 -12.59 -29.57 12.53
C LEU A 18 -11.88 -29.89 11.22
N GLN A 19 -11.80 -31.17 10.82
CA GLN A 19 -11.19 -31.54 9.54
C GLN A 19 -11.94 -30.98 8.33
N ASN A 20 -13.27 -31.00 8.36
CA ASN A 20 -14.10 -30.41 7.31
C ASN A 20 -13.88 -28.90 7.19
N LYS A 21 -13.84 -28.19 8.33
CA LYS A 21 -13.51 -26.76 8.36
C LYS A 21 -12.13 -26.46 7.82
N ILE A 22 -11.11 -27.24 8.19
CA ILE A 22 -9.74 -27.05 7.67
C ILE A 22 -9.72 -27.22 6.15
N LYS A 23 -10.45 -28.20 5.61
CA LYS A 23 -10.52 -28.46 4.18
C LYS A 23 -11.21 -27.32 3.42
N GLU A 24 -12.31 -26.80 3.98
CA GLU A 24 -13.03 -25.64 3.46
C GLU A 24 -12.17 -24.37 3.51
N LEU A 25 -11.57 -24.07 4.66
CA LEU A 25 -10.66 -22.93 4.83
C LEU A 25 -9.50 -22.99 3.84
N LYS A 26 -8.90 -24.16 3.62
CA LYS A 26 -7.82 -24.32 2.65
C LYS A 26 -8.29 -24.06 1.22
N ALA A 27 -9.49 -24.51 0.85
CA ALA A 27 -10.07 -24.26 -0.46
C ALA A 27 -10.34 -22.75 -0.67
N THR A 28 -10.91 -22.09 0.35
CA THR A 28 -11.19 -20.65 0.33
C THR A 28 -9.90 -19.83 0.24
N VAL A 29 -8.88 -20.15 1.04
CA VAL A 29 -7.56 -19.48 0.96
C VAL A 29 -6.96 -19.65 -0.43
N GLN A 30 -7.03 -20.84 -1.02
CA GLN A 30 -6.51 -21.08 -2.36
C GLN A 30 -7.27 -20.26 -3.42
N GLN A 31 -8.60 -20.18 -3.30
CA GLN A 31 -9.42 -19.38 -4.20
C GLN A 31 -9.12 -17.89 -4.08
N LEU A 32 -9.10 -17.34 -2.86
CA LEU A 32 -8.73 -15.93 -2.63
C LEU A 32 -7.31 -15.63 -3.10
N THR A 33 -6.37 -16.54 -2.89
CA THR A 33 -4.99 -16.37 -3.38
C THR A 33 -4.98 -16.28 -4.90
N ASN A 34 -5.72 -17.16 -5.58
CA ASN A 34 -5.82 -17.14 -7.05
C ASN A 34 -6.53 -15.86 -7.53
N GLU A 35 -7.62 -15.42 -6.89
CA GLU A 35 -8.32 -14.19 -7.25
C GLU A 35 -7.43 -12.95 -7.06
N VAL A 36 -6.68 -12.86 -5.96
CA VAL A 36 -5.71 -11.78 -5.71
C VAL A 36 -4.60 -11.80 -6.75
N MET A 37 -4.04 -12.97 -7.09
CA MET A 37 -3.02 -13.08 -8.15
C MET A 37 -3.57 -12.68 -9.52
N THR A 38 -4.81 -13.06 -9.83
CA THR A 38 -5.45 -12.74 -11.12
C THR A 38 -5.79 -11.25 -11.22
N ALA A 39 -6.26 -10.64 -10.13
CA ALA A 39 -6.50 -9.20 -10.03
C ALA A 39 -5.18 -8.40 -10.14
N GLN A 40 -4.11 -8.88 -9.50
CA GLN A 40 -2.77 -8.31 -9.65
C GLN A 40 -2.27 -8.43 -11.10
N GLN A 41 -2.54 -9.54 -11.80
CA GLN A 41 -2.11 -9.72 -13.19
C GLN A 41 -2.92 -8.87 -14.20
N LEU A 42 -4.24 -8.74 -14.03
CA LEU A 42 -5.07 -7.87 -14.89
C LEU A 42 -4.80 -6.38 -14.68
N GLY A 43 -4.42 -5.97 -13.46
CA GLY A 43 -4.00 -4.58 -13.16
C GLY A 43 -2.58 -4.25 -13.63
N SER A 44 -1.77 -5.26 -13.98
CA SER A 44 -0.35 -5.12 -14.29
C SER A 44 -0.07 -5.21 -15.78
N ARG A 45 -0.72 -4.37 -16.60
CA ARG A 45 -0.06 -3.96 -17.84
C ARG A 45 1.12 -3.09 -17.40
N LYS A 46 2.26 -3.71 -17.04
CA LYS A 46 3.48 -3.07 -16.48
C LYS A 46 4.08 -2.11 -17.50
N MET A 47 3.41 -0.99 -17.70
CA MET A 47 3.95 0.15 -18.41
C MET A 47 4.96 0.75 -17.45
N LYS A 48 6.24 0.38 -17.61
CA LYS A 48 7.32 0.94 -16.81
C LYS A 48 7.22 2.46 -16.92
N PRO A 49 7.01 3.17 -15.81
CA PRO A 49 6.84 4.60 -15.89
C PRO A 49 8.12 5.22 -16.43
N LYS A 50 7.95 6.17 -17.34
CA LYS A 50 9.08 6.92 -17.89
C LYS A 50 9.72 7.70 -16.74
N LYS A 51 11.05 7.64 -16.63
CA LYS A 51 11.80 8.44 -15.66
C LYS A 51 11.39 9.90 -15.79
N LEU A 52 11.01 10.50 -14.66
CA LEU A 52 10.60 11.89 -14.58
C LEU A 52 11.72 12.82 -15.05
N GLN A 53 11.34 13.88 -15.74
CA GLN A 53 12.30 14.90 -16.16
C GLN A 53 12.64 15.82 -14.97
N PRO A 54 13.92 16.19 -14.80
CA PRO A 54 14.31 17.11 -13.73
C PRO A 54 13.69 18.50 -13.92
N TYR A 55 13.09 19.06 -12.87
CA TYR A 55 12.44 20.37 -12.85
C TYR A 55 13.26 21.39 -12.06
N ASN A 56 13.53 22.55 -12.66
CA ASN A 56 14.32 23.63 -12.06
C ASN A 56 13.53 24.85 -11.64
N GLY A 57 12.20 24.76 -11.55
CA GLY A 57 11.35 25.92 -11.27
C GLY A 57 10.98 26.74 -12.51
N LYS A 58 11.51 26.41 -13.69
CA LYS A 58 11.22 27.12 -14.95
C LYS A 58 10.32 26.28 -15.86
N GLY A 59 9.43 26.95 -16.59
CA GLY A 59 8.49 26.31 -17.52
C GLY A 59 7.13 25.96 -16.89
N ASN A 60 6.38 25.06 -17.53
CA ASN A 60 5.01 24.75 -17.11
C ASN A 60 4.98 23.77 -15.94
N ILE A 61 4.71 24.30 -14.74
CA ILE A 61 4.56 23.51 -13.51
C ILE A 61 3.43 22.49 -13.59
N GLN A 62 2.32 22.80 -14.24
CA GLN A 62 1.18 21.87 -14.35
C GLN A 62 1.58 20.63 -15.14
N SER A 63 2.30 20.80 -16.25
CA SER A 63 2.79 19.67 -17.05
C SER A 63 3.76 18.77 -16.27
N PHE A 64 4.60 19.35 -15.42
CA PHE A 64 5.45 18.59 -14.51
C PHE A 64 4.62 17.80 -13.48
N LEU A 65 3.70 18.46 -12.78
CA LEU A 65 2.86 17.82 -11.77
C LEU A 65 1.97 16.73 -12.36
N THR A 66 1.46 16.90 -13.58
CA THR A 66 0.73 15.84 -14.29
C THR A 66 1.62 14.62 -14.54
N GLN A 67 2.86 14.81 -15.01
CA GLN A 67 3.79 13.71 -15.22
C GLN A 67 4.14 13.00 -13.91
N VAL A 68 4.37 13.75 -12.84
CA VAL A 68 4.60 13.21 -11.49
C VAL A 68 3.42 12.36 -11.02
N ARG A 69 2.18 12.87 -11.14
CA ARG A 69 0.99 12.13 -10.72
C ARG A 69 0.83 10.81 -11.48
N VAL A 70 1.11 10.82 -12.78
CA VAL A 70 1.10 9.59 -13.60
C VAL A 70 2.21 8.63 -13.14
N TYR A 71 3.42 9.13 -12.91
CA TYR A 71 4.55 8.34 -12.42
C TYR A 71 4.24 7.66 -11.09
N LEU A 72 3.77 8.41 -10.09
CA LEU A 72 3.43 7.87 -8.76
C LEU A 72 2.36 6.78 -8.84
N ARG A 73 1.36 6.97 -9.72
CA ARG A 73 0.30 5.99 -9.94
C ARG A 73 0.80 4.70 -10.60
N LEU A 74 1.76 4.81 -11.52
CA LEU A 74 2.34 3.67 -12.22
C LEU A 74 3.38 2.91 -11.39
N GLU A 75 4.14 3.60 -10.52
CA GLU A 75 5.02 2.96 -9.53
C GLU A 75 4.25 2.36 -8.34
N GLY A 76 2.97 2.73 -8.16
CA GLY A 76 2.15 2.23 -7.06
C GLY A 76 2.60 2.76 -5.70
N LEU A 77 3.24 3.95 -5.67
CA LEU A 77 3.66 4.58 -4.42
C LEU A 77 2.42 5.12 -3.69
N THR A 78 2.01 4.44 -2.63
CA THR A 78 0.84 4.83 -1.80
C THR A 78 1.23 5.59 -0.56
N ASP A 79 2.44 5.32 -0.03
CA ASP A 79 2.96 6.00 1.15
C ASP A 79 3.36 7.46 0.84
N PRO A 80 2.84 8.45 1.60
CA PRO A 80 3.12 9.86 1.37
C PRO A 80 4.61 10.21 1.42
N ALA A 81 5.39 9.61 2.32
CA ALA A 81 6.82 9.89 2.44
C ALA A 81 7.56 9.44 1.17
N ASN A 82 7.29 8.22 0.70
CA ASN A 82 7.84 7.70 -0.55
C ASN A 82 7.42 8.52 -1.78
N GLN A 83 6.19 9.02 -1.82
CA GLN A 83 5.77 9.95 -2.87
C GLN A 83 6.61 11.23 -2.84
N ILE A 84 6.75 11.86 -1.66
CA ILE A 84 7.54 13.08 -1.47
C ILE A 84 8.99 12.86 -1.92
N PHE A 85 9.63 11.76 -1.51
CA PHE A 85 11.00 11.43 -1.94
C PHE A 85 11.12 11.26 -3.45
N ALA A 86 10.15 10.58 -4.09
CA ALA A 86 10.14 10.39 -5.53
C ALA A 86 10.04 11.73 -6.30
N VAL A 87 9.23 12.67 -5.80
CA VAL A 87 9.13 14.02 -6.40
C VAL A 87 10.40 14.82 -6.15
N ALA A 88 10.92 14.79 -4.92
CA ALA A 88 12.13 15.52 -4.52
C ALA A 88 13.34 15.15 -5.39
N ALA A 89 13.50 13.87 -5.72
CA ALA A 89 14.55 13.37 -6.60
C ALA A 89 14.50 13.95 -8.02
N CYS A 90 13.37 14.58 -8.40
CA CYS A 90 13.18 15.21 -9.70
C CYS A 90 13.38 16.72 -9.66
N LEU A 91 13.63 17.33 -8.50
CA LEU A 91 13.91 18.76 -8.38
C LEU A 91 15.41 19.03 -8.60
N LYS A 92 15.73 20.20 -9.15
CA LYS A 92 17.11 20.69 -9.32
C LYS A 92 17.17 22.22 -9.25
N GLY A 93 18.34 22.80 -9.02
CA GLY A 93 18.54 24.26 -8.98
C GLY A 93 17.57 24.94 -8.02
N ASP A 94 17.05 26.13 -8.41
CA ASP A 94 16.19 26.97 -7.57
C ASP A 94 14.99 26.22 -6.93
N ALA A 95 14.40 25.25 -7.64
CA ALA A 95 13.28 24.47 -7.11
C ALA A 95 13.71 23.47 -6.03
N LEU A 96 14.92 22.89 -6.16
CA LEU A 96 15.47 22.03 -5.12
C LEU A 96 15.91 22.86 -3.92
N ASP A 97 16.57 23.99 -4.16
CA ASP A 97 17.03 24.90 -3.10
C ASP A 97 15.86 25.43 -2.26
N TRP A 98 14.73 25.74 -2.91
CA TRP A 98 13.50 26.13 -2.23
C TRP A 98 12.90 24.99 -1.38
N PHE A 99 13.02 23.74 -1.84
CA PHE A 99 12.41 22.59 -1.20
C PHE A 99 13.27 21.97 -0.08
N GLU A 100 14.60 22.12 -0.15
CA GLU A 100 15.56 21.52 0.77
C GLU A 100 15.22 21.77 2.25
N PRO A 101 14.87 22.98 2.70
CA PRO A 101 14.58 23.22 4.12
C PRO A 101 13.37 22.42 4.62
N THR A 102 12.39 22.19 3.74
CA THR A 102 11.20 21.40 4.05
C THR A 102 11.55 19.92 4.17
N MET A 103 12.35 19.41 3.23
CA MET A 103 12.83 18.02 3.25
C MET A 103 13.70 17.76 4.49
N LYS A 104 14.60 18.68 4.82
CA LYS A 104 15.44 18.59 6.01
C LYS A 104 14.60 18.54 7.29
N ASN A 105 13.64 19.45 7.43
CA ASN A 105 12.73 19.43 8.57
C ASN A 105 11.93 18.12 8.66
N PHE A 106 11.49 17.58 7.52
CA PHE A 106 10.80 16.28 7.48
C PHE A 106 11.68 15.13 7.95
N LEU A 107 12.97 15.11 7.56
CA LEU A 107 13.91 14.07 7.99
C LEU A 107 14.34 14.19 9.45
N GLU A 108 14.43 15.41 9.98
CA GLU A 108 14.87 15.68 11.36
C GLU A 108 13.72 15.54 12.38
N ASN A 109 12.50 15.89 11.98
CA ASN A 109 11.34 15.98 12.88
C ASN A 109 10.17 15.05 12.49
N GLY A 110 10.32 14.24 11.44
CA GLY A 110 9.33 13.22 11.09
C GLY A 110 9.25 12.19 12.19
N GLU A 111 8.06 12.00 12.77
CA GLU A 111 7.82 11.00 13.81
C GLU A 111 8.33 9.64 13.33
N SER A 112 9.26 9.09 14.11
CA SER A 112 9.73 7.71 13.96
C SER A 112 8.64 6.81 14.52
N ASP A 113 7.67 6.44 13.69
CA ASP A 113 6.65 5.44 14.02
C ASP A 113 7.27 4.02 14.10
#